data_AF-A0A4S5CGS0-F1
#
_entry.id   AF-A0A4S5CGS0-F1
#
_cell.length_a   1.000
_cell.length_b   1.000
_cell.length_c   1.000
_cell.angle_alpha   90.00
_cell.angle_beta   90.00
_cell.angle_gamma   90.00
#
_symmetry.space_group_name_H-M   'P 1'
#
loop_
_entity.id
_entity.type
_entity.pdbx_description
1 polymer ?
#
loop_
_entity_poly.entity_id
_entity_poly.type
_entity_poly.pdbx_seq_one_letter_code
_entity_poly.pdbx_strand_id
1 'polypeptide(L)'
;MPLLTLLQEQRVFSVSAFGPAPRLHGVLEHLKKELAEAQESPGDVTEWADCFLLCVDGALRAGGDPLHIDAYMSHGIMPEESKVQDGWSFDDIHFELSALEGKIHQWRPWAVMAYRIWLAAYHHGHQKLIPAAAAKLAINKSRTWPDWRKVAIDQAIEHIKD
;
A
#
# COMPACT_ATOMS: atom_id res chain seq x y z
N MET A 1 -2.22 16.93 2.12
CA MET A 1 -2.41 16.10 3.32
C MET A 1 -1.07 15.53 3.73
N PRO A 2 -0.63 15.64 4.99
CA PRO A 2 0.59 14.98 5.50
C PRO A 2 0.48 13.45 5.48
N LEU A 3 1.60 12.73 5.39
CA LEU A 3 1.62 11.26 5.39
C LEU A 3 1.00 10.68 6.68
N LEU A 4 1.37 11.20 7.85
CA LEU A 4 0.75 10.79 9.12
C LEU A 4 -0.78 10.83 9.08
N THR A 5 -1.37 11.88 8.52
CA THR A 5 -2.83 12.00 8.39
C THR A 5 -3.39 10.93 7.45
N LEU A 6 -2.72 10.68 6.32
CA LEU A 6 -3.10 9.62 5.38
C LEU A 6 -3.08 8.24 6.07
N LEU A 7 -2.04 7.92 6.84
CA LEU A 7 -1.91 6.66 7.58
C LEU A 7 -3.06 6.48 8.58
N GLN A 8 -3.38 7.53 9.35
CA GLN A 8 -4.47 7.52 10.33
C GLN A 8 -5.83 7.31 9.65
N GLU A 9 -6.09 8.05 8.57
CA GLU A 9 -7.34 7.92 7.82
C GLU A 9 -7.48 6.57 7.13
N GLN A 10 -6.38 6.03 6.58
CA GLN A 10 -6.36 4.69 5.99
C GLN A 10 -6.68 3.64 7.04
N ARG A 11 -6.11 3.74 8.25
CA ARG A 11 -6.41 2.80 9.34
C ARG A 11 -7.90 2.80 9.69
N VAL A 12 -8.49 3.98 9.85
CA VAL A 12 -9.91 4.13 10.22
C VAL A 12 -10.81 3.54 9.15
N PHE A 13 -10.58 3.89 7.88
CA PHE A 13 -11.33 3.36 6.75
C PHE A 13 -11.22 1.83 6.68
N SER A 14 -9.98 1.32 6.71
CA SER A 14 -9.68 -0.10 6.53
C SER A 14 -10.30 -0.99 7.61
N VAL A 15 -10.27 -0.56 8.89
CA VAL A 15 -10.93 -1.30 9.98
C VAL A 15 -12.45 -1.30 9.81
N SER A 16 -13.02 -0.17 9.36
CA SER A 16 -14.46 -0.07 9.12
C SER A 16 -14.92 -0.95 7.95
N ALA A 17 -14.19 -0.94 6.84
CA ALA A 17 -14.56 -1.63 5.61
C ALA A 17 -14.23 -3.14 5.65
N PHE A 18 -13.12 -3.53 6.26
CA PHE A 18 -12.58 -4.89 6.15
C PHE A 18 -12.44 -5.61 7.50
N GLY A 19 -12.84 -4.95 8.59
CA GLY A 19 -12.80 -5.49 9.94
C GLY A 19 -11.41 -5.40 10.60
N PRO A 20 -11.34 -5.73 11.90
CA PRO A 20 -10.15 -5.51 12.72
C PRO A 20 -9.07 -6.60 12.56
N ALA A 21 -9.42 -7.76 11.99
CA ALA A 21 -8.49 -8.88 11.82
C ALA A 21 -7.32 -8.52 10.87
N PRO A 22 -6.11 -9.08 11.05
CA PRO A 22 -4.96 -8.68 10.25
C PRO A 22 -5.14 -8.81 8.73
N ARG A 23 -5.79 -9.87 8.22
CA ARG A 23 -6.06 -10.07 6.77
C ARG A 23 -4.84 -9.92 5.84
N LEU A 24 -3.64 -10.12 6.36
CA LEU A 24 -2.38 -9.77 5.70
C LEU A 24 -2.15 -10.52 4.37
N HIS A 25 -2.56 -11.77 4.28
CA HIS A 25 -2.52 -12.54 3.03
C HIS A 25 -3.47 -11.94 1.98
N GLY A 26 -4.72 -11.64 2.36
CA GLY A 26 -5.67 -10.98 1.46
C GLY A 26 -5.20 -9.61 0.97
N VAL A 27 -4.53 -8.83 1.84
CA VAL A 27 -3.90 -7.54 1.46
C VAL A 27 -2.75 -7.77 0.47
N LEU A 28 -1.91 -8.79 0.69
CA LEU A 28 -0.81 -9.13 -0.22
C LEU A 28 -1.33 -9.56 -1.59
N GLU A 29 -2.36 -10.40 -1.65
CA GLU A 29 -2.97 -10.84 -2.91
C GLU A 29 -3.62 -9.67 -3.65
N HIS A 30 -4.24 -8.74 -2.92
CA HIS A 30 -4.76 -7.52 -3.53
C HIS A 30 -3.62 -6.66 -4.08
N LEU A 31 -2.52 -6.51 -3.34
CA LEU A 31 -1.36 -5.74 -3.80
C LEU A 31 -0.75 -6.33 -5.07
N LYS A 32 -0.67 -7.67 -5.18
CA LYS A 32 -0.22 -8.35 -6.41
C LYS A 32 -1.09 -7.98 -7.61
N LYS A 33 -2.42 -7.88 -7.42
CA LYS A 33 -3.36 -7.50 -8.47
C LYS A 33 -3.20 -6.04 -8.90
N GLU A 34 -3.24 -5.10 -7.95
CA GLU A 34 -3.12 -3.66 -8.27
C GLU A 34 -1.73 -3.33 -8.86
N LEU A 35 -0.68 -4.07 -8.49
CA LEU A 35 0.64 -3.94 -9.12
C LEU A 35 0.63 -4.35 -10.60
N ALA A 36 -0.16 -5.36 -10.96
CA ALA A 36 -0.35 -5.74 -12.35
C ALA A 36 -1.12 -4.65 -13.12
N GLU A 37 -2.15 -4.03 -12.51
CA GLU A 37 -2.89 -2.90 -13.10
C GLU A 37 -1.96 -1.69 -13.32
N ALA A 38 -1.10 -1.37 -12.34
CA ALA A 38 -0.06 -0.35 -12.48
C ALA A 38 0.98 -0.69 -13.56
N GLN A 39 1.31 -1.96 -13.76
CA GLN A 39 2.23 -2.42 -14.81
C GLN A 39 1.61 -2.28 -16.21
N GLU A 40 0.31 -2.53 -16.34
CA GLU A 40 -0.44 -2.34 -17.58
C GLU A 40 -0.61 -0.85 -17.91
N SER A 41 -0.81 -0.01 -16.89
CA SER A 41 -1.05 1.43 -17.02
C SER A 41 -0.09 2.28 -16.20
N PRO A 42 1.24 2.25 -16.46
CA PRO A 42 2.24 2.91 -15.61
C PRO A 42 2.13 4.44 -15.62
N GLY A 43 1.42 5.02 -16.60
CA GLY A 43 1.11 6.45 -16.67
C GLY A 43 -0.08 6.89 -15.81
N ASP A 44 -0.81 5.97 -15.18
CA ASP A 44 -1.93 6.28 -14.29
C ASP A 44 -1.46 6.30 -12.82
N VAL A 45 -1.39 7.50 -12.23
CA VAL A 45 -0.99 7.68 -10.82
C VAL A 45 -1.95 7.00 -9.84
N THR A 46 -3.20 6.75 -10.24
CA THR A 46 -4.18 6.15 -9.34
C THR A 46 -3.89 4.67 -9.08
N GLU A 47 -3.33 3.95 -10.05
CA GLU A 47 -2.89 2.56 -9.90
C GLU A 47 -1.69 2.44 -8.94
N TRP A 48 -0.73 3.37 -9.06
CA TRP A 48 0.37 3.49 -8.08
C TRP A 48 -0.15 3.83 -6.69
N ALA A 49 -1.21 4.64 -6.61
CA ALA A 49 -1.82 5.03 -5.34
C ALA A 49 -2.53 3.86 -4.66
N ASP A 50 -3.19 2.96 -5.40
CA ASP A 50 -3.76 1.73 -4.84
C ASP A 50 -2.68 0.82 -4.27
N CYS A 51 -1.61 0.60 -5.03
CA CYS A 51 -0.43 -0.14 -4.56
C CYS A 51 0.14 0.44 -3.26
N PHE A 52 0.30 1.77 -3.20
CA PHE A 52 0.81 2.46 -2.01
C PHE A 52 -0.14 2.30 -0.81
N LEU A 53 -1.45 2.50 -1.01
CA LEU A 53 -2.45 2.37 0.05
C LEU A 53 -2.53 0.95 0.60
N LEU A 54 -2.36 -0.08 -0.23
CA LEU A 54 -2.32 -1.48 0.21
C LEU A 54 -1.06 -1.80 1.00
N CYS A 55 0.10 -1.24 0.63
CA CYS A 55 1.31 -1.39 1.44
C CYS A 55 1.19 -0.73 2.80
N VAL A 56 0.63 0.49 2.83
CA VAL A 56 0.30 1.20 4.07
C VAL A 56 -0.66 0.38 4.92
N ASP A 57 -1.72 -0.17 4.32
CA ASP A 57 -2.70 -0.98 5.04
C ASP A 57 -2.07 -2.24 5.62
N GLY A 58 -1.21 -2.92 4.85
CA GLY A 58 -0.43 -4.06 5.31
C GLY A 58 0.46 -3.71 6.51
N ALA A 59 1.16 -2.57 6.48
CA ALA A 59 1.98 -2.10 7.59
C ALA A 59 1.14 -1.88 8.87
N LEU A 60 0.02 -1.18 8.73
CA LEU A 60 -0.90 -0.89 9.84
C LEU A 60 -1.54 -2.17 10.41
N ARG A 61 -1.91 -3.11 9.54
CA ARG A 61 -2.50 -4.41 9.91
C ARG A 61 -1.50 -5.37 10.53
N ALA A 62 -0.22 -5.23 10.19
CA ALA A 62 0.89 -5.96 10.80
C ALA A 62 1.35 -5.35 12.15
N GLY A 63 0.57 -4.44 12.73
CA GLY A 63 0.83 -3.84 14.04
C GLY A 63 1.71 -2.59 14.01
N GLY A 64 1.94 -2.01 12.83
CA GLY A 64 2.63 -0.73 12.71
C GLY A 64 1.76 0.42 13.23
N ASP A 65 2.34 1.22 14.10
CA ASP A 65 1.72 2.46 14.59
C ASP A 65 1.92 3.59 13.56
N PRO A 66 0.89 4.39 13.24
CA PRO A 66 1.00 5.46 12.24
C PRO A 66 2.15 6.43 12.47
N LEU A 67 2.43 6.81 13.72
CA LEU A 67 3.53 7.74 14.02
C LEU A 67 4.89 7.10 13.76
N HIS A 68 5.06 5.84 14.13
CA HIS A 68 6.30 5.10 13.84
C HIS A 68 6.49 4.85 12.33
N ILE A 69 5.42 4.55 11.59
CA ILE A 69 5.49 4.39 10.13
C ILE A 69 5.86 5.71 9.46
N ASP A 70 5.20 6.81 9.83
CA ASP A 70 5.50 8.15 9.33
C ASP A 70 6.95 8.54 9.61
N ALA A 71 7.42 8.36 10.84
CA ALA A 71 8.80 8.67 11.20
C ALA A 71 9.80 7.79 10.45
N TYR A 72 9.48 6.50 10.27
CA TYR A 72 10.29 5.57 9.49
C TYR A 72 10.42 6.06 8.05
N MET A 73 9.30 6.37 7.36
CA MET A 73 9.29 6.76 5.96
C MET A 73 9.76 8.20 5.68
N SER A 74 9.56 9.14 6.62
CA SER A 74 9.80 10.58 6.39
C SER A 74 11.14 11.10 6.94
N HIS A 75 11.76 10.41 7.91
CA HIS A 75 12.91 10.94 8.65
C HIS A 75 14.22 10.17 8.46
N GLY A 76 14.39 9.48 7.33
CA GLY A 76 15.69 8.92 6.95
C GLY A 76 16.18 7.78 7.88
N ILE A 77 15.27 7.16 8.65
CA ILE A 77 15.54 5.91 9.38
C ILE A 77 15.47 4.68 8.44
N MET A 78 15.15 4.90 7.15
CA MET A 78 15.48 3.93 6.11
C MET A 78 17.00 3.84 6.07
N PRO A 79 17.61 2.65 6.18
CA PRO A 79 19.03 2.53 5.88
C PRO A 79 19.29 3.16 4.51
N GLU A 80 20.30 4.04 4.48
CA GLU A 80 20.84 4.79 3.34
C GLU A 80 20.52 4.13 2.00
N GLU A 81 20.05 4.89 1.01
CA GLU A 81 20.45 4.91 -0.42
C GLU A 81 20.97 3.61 -1.11
N SER A 82 20.79 2.42 -0.57
CA SER A 82 21.74 1.31 -0.79
C SER A 82 21.31 0.32 -1.86
N LYS A 83 20.41 0.76 -2.74
CA LYS A 83 20.42 0.44 -4.17
C LYS A 83 19.85 1.63 -4.93
N VAL A 84 20.65 2.69 -5.09
CA VAL A 84 20.49 3.63 -6.22
C VAL A 84 20.71 2.81 -7.50
N GLN A 85 19.68 2.09 -7.93
CA GLN A 85 19.49 1.77 -9.34
C GLN A 85 18.69 2.93 -9.93
N ASP A 86 19.02 3.33 -11.15
CA ASP A 86 18.26 4.31 -11.90
C ASP A 86 16.85 3.75 -12.17
N GLY A 87 15.92 4.05 -11.26
CA GLY A 87 14.55 3.56 -11.30
C GLY A 87 14.37 2.15 -10.71
N TRP A 88 13.24 1.95 -10.02
CA TRP A 88 12.75 0.62 -9.67
C TRP A 88 11.90 0.11 -10.82
N SER A 89 12.32 -0.99 -11.46
CA SER A 89 11.49 -1.65 -12.47
C SER A 89 10.37 -2.46 -11.80
N PHE A 90 9.33 -2.82 -12.56
CA PHE A 90 8.30 -3.73 -12.07
C PHE A 90 8.89 -5.09 -11.66
N ASP A 91 9.94 -5.56 -12.34
CA ASP A 91 10.63 -6.81 -11.97
C ASP A 91 11.28 -6.72 -10.59
N ASP A 92 11.89 -5.57 -10.26
CA ASP A 92 12.47 -5.33 -8.93
C ASP A 92 11.39 -5.31 -7.84
N ILE A 93 10.23 -4.69 -8.13
CA ILE A 93 9.10 -4.66 -7.20
C ILE A 93 8.54 -6.08 -7.01
N HIS A 94 8.36 -6.85 -8.07
CA HIS A 94 7.88 -8.25 -8.00
C HIS A 94 8.83 -9.14 -7.19
N PHE A 95 10.14 -8.96 -7.35
CA PHE A 95 11.14 -9.67 -6.56
C PHE A 95 11.00 -9.36 -5.05
N GLU A 96 10.86 -8.09 -4.70
CA GLU A 96 10.69 -7.67 -3.32
C GLU A 96 9.33 -8.05 -2.74
N LEU A 97 8.29 -8.13 -3.59
CA LEU A 97 6.96 -8.59 -3.20
C LEU A 97 6.98 -10.07 -2.80
N SER A 98 7.77 -10.88 -3.51
CA SER A 98 8.03 -12.27 -3.14
C SER A 98 8.77 -12.38 -1.80
N ALA A 99 9.71 -11.48 -1.53
CA ALA A 99 10.42 -11.43 -0.25
C ALA A 99 9.54 -10.96 0.92
N LEU A 100 8.50 -10.15 0.63
CA LEU A 100 7.52 -9.69 1.61
C LEU A 100 6.61 -10.82 2.09
N GLU A 101 6.29 -11.81 1.25
CA GLU A 101 5.37 -12.92 1.58
C GLU A 101 5.77 -13.65 2.87
N GLY A 102 7.05 -13.97 3.04
CA GLY A 102 7.57 -14.60 4.26
C GLY A 102 7.65 -13.69 5.49
N LYS A 103 7.32 -12.40 5.34
CA LYS A 103 7.50 -11.35 6.36
C LYS A 103 6.24 -10.51 6.60
N ILE A 104 5.10 -10.86 6.01
CA ILE A 104 3.86 -10.07 6.07
C ILE A 104 3.39 -9.76 7.49
N HIS A 105 3.79 -10.56 8.50
CA HIS A 105 3.45 -10.33 9.91
C HIS A 105 4.25 -9.20 10.57
N GLN A 106 5.20 -8.60 9.85
CA GLN A 106 6.05 -7.52 10.35
C GLN A 106 5.71 -6.23 9.61
N TRP A 107 5.43 -5.14 10.33
CA TRP A 107 5.03 -3.88 9.70
C TRP A 107 6.16 -3.20 8.89
N ARG A 108 7.44 -3.39 9.28
CA ARG A 108 8.57 -2.73 8.63
C ARG A 108 8.75 -3.13 7.16
N PRO A 109 8.75 -4.43 6.79
CA PRO A 109 8.74 -4.87 5.40
C PRO A 109 7.66 -4.21 4.53
N TRP A 110 6.44 -4.05 5.05
CA TRP A 110 5.37 -3.34 4.35
C TRP A 110 5.68 -1.85 4.15
N ALA A 111 6.20 -1.17 5.18
CA ALA A 111 6.58 0.24 5.07
C ALA A 111 7.75 0.44 4.08
N VAL A 112 8.71 -0.49 4.03
CA VAL A 112 9.77 -0.51 3.01
C VAL A 112 9.18 -0.69 1.61
N MET A 113 8.21 -1.60 1.44
CA MET A 113 7.53 -1.77 0.16
C MET A 113 6.74 -0.52 -0.25
N ALA A 114 6.01 0.11 0.67
CA ALA A 114 5.31 1.38 0.42
C ALA A 114 6.26 2.47 -0.08
N TYR A 115 7.44 2.58 0.55
CA TYR A 115 8.48 3.52 0.14
C TYR A 115 9.04 3.21 -1.26
N ARG A 116 9.28 1.94 -1.57
CA ARG A 116 9.74 1.52 -2.91
C ARG A 116 8.71 1.79 -4.01
N ILE A 117 7.43 1.54 -3.73
CA ILE A 117 6.33 1.92 -4.64
C ILE A 117 6.29 3.44 -4.84
N TRP A 118 6.53 4.21 -3.78
CA TRP A 118 6.63 5.66 -3.91
C TRP A 118 7.81 6.10 -4.79
N LEU A 119 9.00 5.54 -4.60
CA LEU A 119 10.15 5.81 -5.46
C LEU A 119 9.89 5.39 -6.91
N ALA A 120 9.34 4.20 -7.13
CA ALA A 120 8.99 3.72 -8.46
C ALA A 120 8.02 4.69 -9.15
N ALA A 121 6.91 5.05 -8.49
CA ALA A 121 5.97 6.04 -9.02
C ALA A 121 6.66 7.37 -9.37
N TYR A 122 7.56 7.85 -8.51
CA TYR A 122 8.35 9.06 -8.78
C TYR A 122 9.18 8.95 -10.07
N HIS A 123 9.87 7.84 -10.27
CA HIS A 123 10.66 7.58 -11.50
C HIS A 123 9.77 7.43 -12.75
N HIS A 124 8.53 6.99 -12.58
CA HIS A 124 7.49 7.00 -13.62
C HIS A 124 6.81 8.37 -13.82
N GLY A 125 7.33 9.45 -13.21
CA GLY A 125 6.83 10.82 -13.38
C GLY A 125 5.76 11.24 -12.38
N HIS A 126 5.40 10.38 -11.42
CA HIS A 126 4.32 10.61 -10.47
C HIS A 126 4.80 11.22 -9.15
N GLN A 127 5.34 12.44 -9.22
CA GLN A 127 5.89 13.13 -8.05
C GLN A 127 4.83 13.45 -6.97
N LYS A 128 3.53 13.38 -7.31
CA LYS A 128 2.40 13.71 -6.43
C LYS A 128 1.65 12.46 -5.94
N LEU A 129 2.37 11.37 -5.65
CA LEU A 129 1.75 10.12 -5.18
C LEU A 129 0.94 10.28 -3.88
N ILE A 130 1.46 10.96 -2.85
CA ILE A 130 0.74 11.11 -1.58
C ILE A 130 -0.60 11.87 -1.74
N PRO A 131 -0.66 13.02 -2.45
CA PRO A 131 -1.94 13.62 -2.82
C PRO A 131 -2.89 12.69 -3.61
N ALA A 132 -2.36 11.90 -4.56
CA ALA A 132 -3.16 10.95 -5.33
C ALA A 132 -3.73 9.83 -4.44
N ALA A 133 -2.93 9.29 -3.52
CA ALA A 133 -3.37 8.32 -2.52
C ALA A 133 -4.44 8.88 -1.58
N ALA A 134 -4.32 10.14 -1.15
CA ALA A 134 -5.37 10.80 -0.37
C ALA A 134 -6.68 10.94 -1.18
N ALA A 135 -6.61 11.30 -2.46
CA ALA A 135 -7.78 11.37 -3.33
C ALA A 135 -8.41 9.99 -3.56
N LYS A 136 -7.59 8.95 -3.79
CA LYS A 136 -8.05 7.57 -3.96
C LYS A 136 -8.70 7.03 -2.69
N LEU A 137 -8.14 7.33 -1.52
CA LEU A 137 -8.76 6.99 -0.24
C LEU A 137 -10.13 7.65 -0.07
N ALA A 138 -10.30 8.90 -0.49
CA ALA A 138 -11.59 9.57 -0.45
C ALA A 138 -12.64 8.86 -1.33
N ILE A 139 -12.25 8.41 -2.53
CA ILE A 139 -13.09 7.59 -3.42
C ILE A 139 -13.41 6.24 -2.75
N ASN A 140 -12.41 5.58 -2.16
CA ASN A 140 -12.61 4.29 -1.49
C ASN A 140 -13.59 4.37 -0.31
N LYS A 141 -13.58 5.48 0.44
CA LYS A 141 -14.53 5.75 1.51
C LYS A 141 -15.97 5.93 1.00
N SER A 142 -16.18 6.32 -0.25
CA SER A 142 -17.52 6.45 -0.86
C SER A 142 -17.99 5.21 -1.59
N ARG A 143 -17.17 4.15 -1.70
CA ARG A 143 -17.53 2.91 -2.37
C ARG A 143 -18.40 2.01 -1.48
N THR A 144 -19.17 1.14 -2.13
CA THR A 144 -19.87 0.05 -1.46
C THR A 144 -18.95 -1.15 -1.31
N TRP A 145 -18.79 -1.65 -0.10
CA TRP A 145 -17.93 -2.79 0.23
C TRP A 145 -18.77 -4.00 0.65
N PRO A 146 -18.35 -5.24 0.30
CA PRO A 146 -19.04 -6.44 0.74
C PRO A 146 -18.90 -6.62 2.26
N ASP A 147 -19.78 -7.43 2.85
CA ASP A 147 -19.63 -7.83 4.25
C ASP A 147 -18.35 -8.67 4.39
N TRP A 148 -17.31 -8.06 4.96
CA TRP A 148 -15.99 -8.66 5.14
C TRP A 148 -16.04 -9.96 5.94
N ARG A 149 -17.10 -10.22 6.72
CA ARG A 149 -17.26 -11.49 7.45
C ARG A 149 -17.49 -12.69 6.52
N LYS A 150 -17.91 -12.43 5.28
CA LYS A 150 -18.20 -13.44 4.27
C LYS A 150 -17.03 -13.70 3.31
N VAL A 151 -15.97 -12.89 3.39
CA VAL A 151 -14.78 -13.04 2.55
C VAL A 151 -13.71 -13.78 3.35
N ALA A 152 -13.09 -14.79 2.76
CA ALA A 152 -12.02 -15.56 3.38
C ALA A 152 -10.85 -14.66 3.83
N ILE A 153 -10.09 -15.06 4.84
CA ILE A 153 -9.05 -14.21 5.46
C ILE A 153 -7.84 -13.99 4.54
N ASP A 154 -7.64 -14.90 3.60
CA ASP A 154 -6.57 -14.97 2.60
C ASP A 154 -6.98 -14.39 1.24
N GLN A 155 -8.23 -13.99 1.06
CA GLN A 155 -8.72 -13.38 -0.17
C GLN A 155 -8.73 -11.85 -0.09
N ALA A 156 -8.45 -11.21 -1.22
CA ALA A 156 -8.65 -9.78 -1.42
C ALA A 156 -10.13 -9.41 -1.22
N ILE A 157 -10.37 -8.20 -0.71
CA ILE A 157 -11.72 -7.61 -0.63
C ILE A 157 -11.78 -6.47 -1.61
N GLU A 158 -12.59 -6.61 -2.64
CA GLU A 158 -12.84 -5.58 -3.64
C GLU A 158 -14.16 -4.86 -3.38
N HIS A 159 -14.30 -3.66 -3.94
CA HIS A 159 -15.57 -2.95 -3.89
C HIS A 159 -16.59 -3.62 -4.82
N ILE A 160 -17.87 -3.47 -4.49
CA ILE A 160 -18.94 -3.90 -5.38
C ILE A 160 -18.96 -2.94 -6.58
N LYS A 161 -18.94 -3.50 -7.80
CA LYS A 161 -19.15 -2.75 -9.04
C LYS A 161 -20.65 -2.67 -9.31
N ASP A 162 -21.13 -1.50 -9.73
CA ASP A 162 -22.52 -1.31 -10.15
C ASP A 162 -22.85 -2.13 -11.41
#